data_AF-A0A958BBY0-F1
#
_entry.id   AF-A0A958BBY0-F1
#
_cell.length_a   1.000
_cell.length_b   1.000
_cell.length_c   1.000
_cell.angle_alpha   90.00
_cell.angle_beta   90.00
_cell.angle_gamma   90.00
#
_symmetry.space_group_name_H-M   'P 1'
#
loop_
_entity.id
_entity.type
_entity.pdbx_description
1 polymer ?
#
loop_
_entity_poly.entity_id
_entity_poly.type
_entity_poly.pdbx_seq_one_letter_code
_entity_poly.pdbx_strand_id
1 'polypeptide(L)' 'LYKTGQALAALRGRHYVIPDDIKTLTPLTLTHRLILKPESQLRGRTTKAVLKDIVERTNLALEIPTS' A
#
# COMPACT_ATOMS: atom_id res chain seq x y z
N LEU A 1 -1.28 7.62 4.50
CA LEU A 1 -1.66 6.19 4.50
C LEU A 1 -2.50 5.82 5.71
N TYR A 2 -2.00 5.90 6.94
CA TYR A 2 -2.73 5.51 8.17
C TYR A 2 -4.15 6.11 8.29
N LYS A 3 -4.26 7.45 8.34
CA LYS A 3 -5.56 8.14 8.44
C LYS A 3 -6.48 7.85 7.23
N THR A 4 -5.90 7.73 6.05
CA THR A 4 -6.65 7.39 4.82
C THR A 4 -7.21 5.97 4.88
N GLY A 5 -6.46 5.03 5.46
CA GLY A 5 -6.92 3.66 5.70
C GLY A 5 -8.07 3.61 6.70
N GLN A 6 -7.97 4.35 7.82
CA GLN A 6 -9.06 4.48 8.79
C GLN A 6 -10.31 5.10 8.16
N ALA A 7 -10.15 6.15 7.35
CA ALA A 7 -11.26 6.78 6.64
C ALA A 7 -11.91 5.79 5.65
N LEU A 8 -11.12 5.04 4.87
CA LEU A 8 -11.66 4.05 3.93
C LEU A 8 -12.37 2.90 4.65
N ALA A 9 -11.83 2.42 5.77
CA ALA A 9 -12.47 1.41 6.59
C ALA A 9 -13.83 1.91 7.14
N ALA A 10 -13.86 3.13 7.68
CA ALA A 10 -15.07 3.76 8.19
C ALA A 10 -16.12 3.98 7.09
N LEU A 11 -15.71 4.48 5.91
CA LEU A 11 -16.58 4.62 4.74
C LEU A 11 -17.17 3.29 4.27
N ARG A 12 -16.47 2.18 4.52
CA ARG A 12 -16.92 0.81 4.23
C ARG A 12 -17.60 0.14 5.43
N GLY A 13 -17.98 0.90 6.46
CA GLY A 13 -18.72 0.40 7.63
C GLY A 13 -17.93 -0.48 8.59
N ARG A 14 -16.59 -0.45 8.54
CA ARG A 14 -15.71 -1.24 9.43
C ARG A 14 -15.02 -0.36 10.46
N HIS A 15 -14.86 -0.89 11.66
CA HIS A 15 -14.19 -0.20 12.77
C HIS A 15 -12.67 -0.36 12.78
N TYR A 16 -12.14 -1.26 11.95
CA TYR A 16 -10.70 -1.52 11.84
C TYR A 16 -10.29 -1.60 10.37
N VAL A 17 -9.02 -1.27 10.13
CA VAL A 17 -8.39 -1.30 8.80
C VAL A 17 -7.96 -2.73 8.49
N ILE A 18 -8.27 -3.23 7.30
CA ILE A 18 -7.79 -4.53 6.84
C ILE A 18 -6.68 -4.35 5.79
N PRO A 19 -5.87 -5.40 5.51
CA PRO A 19 -4.81 -5.30 4.51
C PRO A 19 -5.25 -4.80 3.15
N ASP A 20 -6.44 -5.18 2.71
CA ASP A 20 -6.99 -4.78 1.41
C ASP A 20 -7.21 -3.26 1.29
N ASP A 21 -7.55 -2.58 2.39
CA ASP A 21 -7.66 -1.12 2.41
C ASP A 21 -6.30 -0.47 2.15
N ILE A 22 -5.24 -1.02 2.77
CA ILE A 22 -3.88 -0.54 2.58
C ILE A 22 -3.41 -0.82 1.16
N LYS A 23 -3.64 -2.03 0.63
CA LYS A 23 -3.30 -2.40 -0.75
C LYS A 23 -3.98 -1.46 -1.76
N THR A 24 -5.25 -1.13 -1.55
CA THR A 24 -6.01 -0.20 -2.39
C THR A 24 -5.43 1.22 -2.38
N LEU A 25 -5.06 1.73 -1.20
CA LEU A 25 -4.61 3.11 -1.02
C LEU A 25 -3.14 3.33 -1.33
N THR A 26 -2.33 2.28 -1.31
CA THR A 26 -0.89 2.34 -1.55
C THR A 26 -0.54 3.01 -2.89
N PRO A 27 -1.05 2.57 -4.05
CA PRO A 27 -0.73 3.22 -5.33
C PRO A 27 -1.24 4.66 -5.43
N LEU A 28 -2.30 5.01 -4.71
CA LEU A 28 -2.89 6.35 -4.73
C LEU A 28 -2.11 7.35 -3.87
N THR A 29 -1.42 6.88 -2.81
CA THR A 29 -0.82 7.77 -1.80
C THR A 29 0.70 7.76 -1.80
N LEU A 30 1.35 6.66 -2.23
CA LEU A 30 2.79 6.49 -2.13
C LEU A 30 3.53 6.63 -3.47
N THR A 31 2.85 6.49 -4.61
CA THR A 31 3.50 6.55 -5.93
C THR A 31 4.25 7.86 -6.16
N HIS A 32 3.70 9.00 -5.73
CA HIS A 32 4.37 10.30 -5.89
C HIS A 32 5.40 10.61 -4.81
N ARG A 33 5.53 9.75 -3.79
CA ARG A 33 6.44 9.93 -2.64
C ARG A 33 7.75 9.16 -2.78
N LEU A 34 7.89 8.39 -3.85
CA LEU A 34 9.05 7.55 -4.13
C LEU A 34 9.90 8.21 -5.21
N ILE A 35 11.18 8.38 -4.90
CA ILE A 35 12.17 8.93 -5.82
C ILE A 35 12.99 7.76 -6.36
N LEU A 36 12.90 7.53 -7.67
CA LEU A 36 13.73 6.54 -8.34
C LEU A 36 15.07 7.16 -8.73
N LYS A 37 16.14 6.38 -8.60
CA LYS A 37 17.43 6.74 -9.19
C LYS A 37 17.30 6.82 -10.72
N PRO A 38 17.95 7.78 -11.40
CA PRO A 38 17.92 7.89 -12.86
C PRO A 38 18.25 6.57 -13.57
N GLU A 39 19.26 5.86 -13.09
CA GLU A 39 19.67 4.54 -13.61
C GLU A 39 18.57 3.47 -13.57
N SER A 40 17.63 3.58 -12.62
CA SER A 40 16.49 2.65 -12.51
C SER A 40 15.41 3.04 -13.51
N GLN A 41 15.16 4.33 -13.70
CA GLN A 41 14.22 4.84 -14.70
C GLN A 41 14.67 4.50 -16.12
N LEU A 42 15.96 4.64 -16.42
CA LEU A 42 16.55 4.27 -17.71
C LEU A 42 16.40 2.77 -18.03
N ARG A 43 16.34 1.92 -17.01
CA ARG A 43 16.05 0.47 -17.13
C ARG A 43 14.55 0.17 -17.22
N GLY A 44 13.71 1.18 -17.44
CA GLY A 44 12.25 1.05 -17.57
C GLY A 44 11.51 0.78 -16.26
N ARG A 45 12.16 0.89 -15.09
CA ARG A 45 11.47 0.74 -13.80
C ARG A 45 10.61 1.97 -13.54
N THR A 46 9.33 1.73 -13.28
CA THR A 46 8.40 2.78 -12.85
C THR A 46 8.14 2.68 -11.36
N THR A 47 7.84 3.83 -10.75
CA THR A 47 7.53 3.89 -9.32
C THR A 47 6.33 3.03 -8.96
N LYS A 48 5.34 2.97 -9.85
CA LYS A 48 4.16 2.11 -9.72
C LYS A 48 4.52 0.63 -9.71
N ALA A 49 5.42 0.18 -10.59
CA ALA A 49 5.88 -1.20 -10.64
C ALA A 49 6.67 -1.59 -9.39
N VAL A 50 7.59 -0.72 -8.93
CA VAL A 50 8.36 -0.95 -7.70
C VAL A 50 7.42 -1.05 -6.49
N LEU A 51 6.46 -0.14 -6.38
CA LEU A 51 5.50 -0.14 -5.28
C LEU A 51 4.62 -1.40 -5.30
N LYS A 52 4.20 -1.86 -6.48
CA LYS A 52 3.46 -3.12 -6.65
C LYS A 52 4.29 -4.31 -6.15
N ASP A 53 5.55 -4.43 -6.59
CA ASP A 53 6.46 -5.50 -6.17
C ASP A 53 6.64 -5.52 -4.63
N ILE A 54 6.76 -4.35 -3.99
CA ILE A 54 6.89 -4.24 -2.54
C ILE A 54 5.64 -4.75 -1.82
N VAL A 55 4.46 -4.30 -2.26
CA VAL A 55 3.19 -4.67 -1.64
C VAL A 55 2.92 -6.18 -1.76
N GLU A 56 3.27 -6.78 -2.90
CA GLU A 56 3.12 -8.22 -3.13
C GLU A 56 4.06 -9.07 -2.27
N ARG A 57 5.28 -8.57 -1.99
CA ARG A 57 6.28 -9.28 -1.18
C ARG A 57 6.15 -9.05 0.31
N THR A 58 5.35 -8.08 0.75
CA THR A 58 5.20 -7.76 2.17
C THR A 58 4.33 -8.80 2.84
N ASN A 59 4.93 -9.60 3.73
CA ASN A 59 4.20 -10.61 4.48
C ASN A 59 3.28 -9.96 5.51
N LEU A 60 2.04 -10.44 5.60
CA LEU A 60 1.07 -10.00 6.58
C LEU A 60 1.17 -10.92 7.79
N ALA A 61 2.04 -10.57 8.74
CA ALA A 61 2.01 -11.16 10.07
C ALA A 61 0.83 -10.57 10.85
N LEU A 62 -0.40 -10.98 10.50
CA LEU A 62 -1.58 -10.64 11.28
C LEU A 62 -1.95 -11.84 12.13
N GLU A 63 -1.70 -11.75 13.44
CA GLU A 63 -2.47 -12.51 14.42
C GLU A 63 -3.91 -12.00 14.30
N ILE A 64 -4.74 -12.77 13.61
CA ILE A 64 -6.18 -12.52 13.64
C ILE A 64 -6.63 -12.93 15.04
N PRO A 65 -7.19 -12.05 15.87
CA PRO A 65 -7.81 -12.47 17.12
C PRO A 65 -9.03 -13.30 16.71
N THR A 66 -8.90 -14.63 16.73
CA THR A 66 -10.05 -15.52 16.75
C THR A 66 -10.84 -15.19 18.01
N SER A 67 -12.08 -14.72 17.82
CA SER A 67 -13.07 -14.60 18.89
C SER A 67 -13.36 -15.95 19.54
#